data_AF-A0A930NK10-F1
#
_entry.id   AF-A0A930NK10-F1
#
_cell.length_a   1.000
_cell.length_b   1.000
_cell.length_c   1.000
_cell.angle_alpha   90.00
_cell.angle_beta   90.00
_cell.angle_gamma   90.00
#
_symmetry.space_group_name_H-M   'P 1'
#
loop_
_entity.id
_entity.type
_entity.pdbx_description
1 polymer ?
#
loop_
_entity_poly.entity_id
_entity_poly.type
_entity_poly.pdbx_seq_one_letter_code
_entity_poly.pdbx_strand_id
1 'polypeptide(L)'
;MKIKSDYSNEPQWKEVTVKSTLPKELACLDELAHNMWWAWNYEARNMFKALDEELYEEVGHNPVQLLERLSYDRKEAIVKDKKLMKQVSDVYKKFRTYMDVKPNKKRASVAYFCMEFGLNQALKIYSGGLGILAGDYIKEASDSNVDFCAVGFLYRFGYFTQSLSMDGQQVAKYDAQNFNSLPIERELDE
;
A
#
# COMPACT_ATOMS: atom_id res chain seq x y z
N MET A 1 14.67 18.89 46.60
CA MET A 1 14.27 19.89 45.58
C MET A 1 15.17 19.69 44.37
N LYS A 2 14.67 19.07 43.28
CA LYS A 2 15.47 18.88 42.05
C LYS A 2 15.45 20.20 41.28
N ILE A 3 16.58 20.91 41.26
CA ILE A 3 16.75 22.13 40.47
C ILE A 3 16.95 21.69 39.02
N LYS A 4 16.07 22.12 38.12
CA LYS A 4 16.21 21.88 36.67
C LYS A 4 17.43 22.68 36.20
N SER A 5 18.46 22.00 35.73
CA SER A 5 19.77 22.58 35.39
C SER A 5 19.84 23.21 34.00
N ASP A 6 18.79 23.06 33.18
CA ASP A 6 18.77 23.55 31.80
C ASP A 6 17.37 24.06 31.42
N TYR A 7 17.34 25.22 30.74
CA TYR A 7 16.17 25.91 30.19
C TYR A 7 16.10 25.79 28.66
N SER A 8 16.98 25.01 28.03
CA SER A 8 16.91 24.73 26.60
C SER A 8 15.63 23.94 26.27
N ASN A 9 14.92 24.35 25.23
CA ASN A 9 13.82 23.55 24.68
C ASN A 9 14.43 22.27 24.10
N GLU A 10 13.90 21.12 24.48
CA GLU A 10 14.27 19.86 23.81
C GLU A 10 13.93 19.98 22.31
N PRO A 11 14.88 19.68 21.41
CA PRO A 11 14.62 19.76 19.99
C PRO A 11 13.49 18.80 19.62
N GLN A 12 12.38 19.35 19.15
CA GLN A 12 11.30 18.55 18.55
C GLN A 12 11.65 18.27 17.10
N TRP A 13 12.21 17.11 16.86
CA TRP A 13 12.45 16.61 15.51
C TRP A 13 11.11 16.27 14.86
N LYS A 14 10.83 16.90 13.72
CA LYS A 14 9.70 16.53 12.86
C LYS A 14 10.25 15.84 11.62
N GLU A 15 9.73 14.67 11.33
CA GLU A 15 10.05 13.97 10.09
C GLU A 15 9.34 14.68 8.93
N VAL A 16 10.10 15.05 7.89
CA VAL A 16 9.57 15.65 6.66
C VAL A 16 9.77 14.65 5.54
N THR A 17 8.69 14.05 5.07
CA THR A 17 8.72 13.16 3.91
C THR A 17 8.51 13.98 2.64
N VAL A 18 9.53 14.06 1.79
CA VAL A 18 9.43 14.74 0.48
C VAL A 18 8.90 13.74 -0.53
N LYS A 19 7.62 13.88 -0.92
CA LYS A 19 7.04 13.06 -1.98
C LYS A 19 7.63 13.47 -3.33
N SER A 20 8.16 12.49 -4.08
CA SER A 20 8.64 12.69 -5.44
C SER A 20 7.47 13.02 -6.35
N THR A 21 7.47 14.19 -7.00
CA THR A 21 6.39 14.58 -7.90
C THR A 21 6.41 13.69 -9.15
N LEU A 22 5.24 13.15 -9.50
CA LEU A 22 5.05 12.43 -10.76
C LEU A 22 4.72 13.43 -11.88
N PRO A 23 5.18 13.20 -13.12
CA PRO A 23 4.65 13.88 -14.30
C PRO A 23 3.12 13.78 -14.37
N LYS A 24 2.46 14.78 -14.95
CA LYS A 24 0.99 14.84 -15.01
C LYS A 24 0.38 13.61 -15.69
N GLU A 25 1.08 13.08 -16.69
CA GLU A 25 0.73 11.89 -17.44
C GLU A 25 0.70 10.63 -16.57
N LEU A 26 1.49 10.60 -15.49
CA LEU A 26 1.61 9.49 -14.54
C LEU A 26 0.83 9.71 -13.24
N ALA A 27 0.13 10.84 -13.09
CA ALA A 27 -0.61 11.15 -11.86
C ALA A 27 -1.66 10.08 -11.51
N CYS A 28 -2.24 9.41 -12.51
CA CYS A 28 -3.18 8.30 -12.31
C CYS A 28 -2.58 7.09 -11.57
N LEU A 29 -1.25 6.92 -11.62
CA LEU A 29 -0.56 5.84 -10.92
C LEU A 29 -0.55 6.06 -9.41
N ASP A 30 -0.58 7.32 -8.94
CA ASP A 30 -0.62 7.63 -7.50
C ASP A 30 -1.93 7.15 -6.88
N GLU A 31 -3.05 7.46 -7.54
CA GLU A 31 -4.38 6.98 -7.13
C GLU A 31 -4.47 5.46 -7.17
N LEU A 32 -3.95 4.84 -8.25
CA LEU A 32 -3.89 3.39 -8.34
C LEU A 32 -3.02 2.80 -7.22
N ALA A 33 -1.86 3.37 -6.92
CA ALA A 33 -0.94 2.84 -5.93
C ALA A 33 -1.55 2.84 -4.51
N HIS A 34 -2.29 3.90 -4.15
CA HIS A 34 -2.94 4.05 -2.85
C HIS A 34 -4.31 3.34 -2.75
N ASN A 35 -4.79 2.74 -3.84
CA ASN A 35 -5.96 1.86 -3.82
C ASN A 35 -5.54 0.40 -4.00
N MET A 36 -5.67 -0.43 -2.97
CA MET A 36 -5.19 -1.81 -2.99
C MET A 36 -5.89 -2.75 -3.98
N TRP A 37 -6.83 -2.29 -4.82
CA TRP A 37 -7.40 -3.07 -5.93
C TRP A 37 -6.36 -3.77 -6.81
N TRP A 38 -5.19 -3.14 -7.00
CA TRP A 38 -4.08 -3.77 -7.72
C TRP A 38 -3.59 -5.07 -7.08
N ALA A 39 -3.81 -5.30 -5.79
CA ALA A 39 -3.29 -6.47 -5.07
C ALA A 39 -3.87 -7.79 -5.58
N TRP A 40 -5.12 -7.80 -6.06
CA TRP A 40 -5.77 -8.99 -6.65
C TRP A 40 -6.01 -8.85 -8.16
N ASN A 41 -5.61 -7.75 -8.78
CA ASN A 41 -5.67 -7.58 -10.23
C ASN A 41 -4.31 -7.88 -10.90
N TYR A 42 -4.25 -8.93 -11.74
CA TYR A 42 -2.99 -9.34 -12.37
C TYR A 42 -2.46 -8.33 -13.40
N GLU A 43 -3.34 -7.61 -14.10
CA GLU A 43 -2.93 -6.63 -15.12
C GLU A 43 -2.31 -5.39 -14.48
N ALA A 44 -2.86 -4.97 -13.34
CA ALA A 44 -2.29 -3.89 -12.52
C ALA A 44 -0.91 -4.26 -11.98
N ARG A 45 -0.73 -5.47 -11.43
CA ARG A 45 0.59 -5.95 -10.96
C ARG A 45 1.62 -6.02 -12.09
N ASN A 46 1.23 -6.55 -13.24
CA ASN A 46 2.11 -6.61 -14.41
C ASN A 46 2.46 -5.22 -14.96
N MET A 47 1.53 -4.26 -14.85
CA MET A 47 1.78 -2.87 -15.23
C MET A 47 2.81 -2.23 -14.30
N PHE A 48 2.64 -2.34 -12.98
CA PHE A 48 3.63 -1.82 -12.02
C PHE A 48 5.00 -2.47 -12.20
N LYS A 49 5.04 -3.78 -12.41
CA LYS A 49 6.28 -4.50 -12.73
C LYS A 49 6.95 -3.98 -14.01
N ALA A 50 6.18 -3.61 -15.03
CA ALA A 50 6.72 -3.08 -16.28
C ALA A 50 7.28 -1.65 -16.17
N LEU A 51 6.93 -0.90 -15.11
CA LEU A 51 7.53 0.42 -14.86
C LEU A 51 9.02 0.29 -14.56
N ASP A 52 9.40 -0.66 -13.71
CA ASP A 52 10.79 -1.00 -13.42
C ASP A 52 10.81 -2.36 -12.69
N GLU A 53 11.24 -3.42 -13.38
CA GLU A 53 11.14 -4.79 -12.86
C GLU A 53 12.08 -5.02 -11.67
N GLU A 54 13.32 -4.52 -11.75
CA GLU A 54 14.31 -4.70 -10.68
C GLU A 54 13.90 -3.93 -9.44
N LEU A 55 13.49 -2.67 -9.59
CA LEU A 55 13.03 -1.85 -8.48
C LEU A 55 11.74 -2.40 -7.87
N TYR A 56 10.82 -2.95 -8.67
CA TYR A 56 9.58 -3.53 -8.17
C TYR A 56 9.82 -4.73 -7.25
N GLU A 57 10.81 -5.57 -7.57
CA GLU A 57 11.25 -6.65 -6.68
C GLU A 57 11.94 -6.09 -5.43
N GLU A 58 12.81 -5.08 -5.57
CA GLU A 58 13.53 -4.46 -4.44
C GLU A 58 12.58 -3.88 -3.38
N VAL A 59 11.50 -3.23 -3.81
CA VAL A 59 10.51 -2.62 -2.91
C VAL A 59 9.46 -3.61 -2.40
N GLY A 60 9.64 -4.92 -2.64
CA GLY A 60 8.71 -5.96 -2.18
C GLY A 60 7.33 -5.85 -2.82
N HIS A 61 7.29 -5.47 -4.10
CA HIS A 61 6.06 -5.32 -4.90
C HIS A 61 5.11 -4.22 -4.40
N ASN A 62 5.60 -3.24 -3.62
CA ASN A 62 4.83 -2.09 -3.14
C ASN A 62 4.82 -0.95 -4.20
N PRO A 63 3.68 -0.63 -4.83
CA PRO A 63 3.60 0.41 -5.85
C PRO A 63 3.88 1.82 -5.34
N VAL A 64 3.56 2.14 -4.08
CA VAL A 64 3.84 3.47 -3.51
C VAL A 64 5.34 3.71 -3.47
N GLN A 65 6.10 2.76 -2.91
CA GLN A 65 7.55 2.85 -2.86
C GLN A 65 8.21 2.79 -4.25
N LEU A 66 7.65 2.02 -5.18
CA LEU A 66 8.10 2.01 -6.56
C LEU A 66 8.05 3.42 -7.14
N LEU A 67 6.90 4.09 -7.08
CA LEU A 67 6.71 5.42 -7.66
C LEU A 67 7.57 6.51 -6.98
N GLU A 68 7.79 6.40 -5.67
CA GLU A 68 8.66 7.30 -4.92
C GLU A 68 10.14 7.17 -5.33
N ARG A 69 10.60 5.94 -5.59
CA ARG A 69 12.01 5.63 -5.91
C ARG A 69 12.34 5.66 -7.39
N LEU A 70 11.34 5.71 -8.28
CA LEU A 70 11.57 5.87 -9.70
C LEU A 70 12.42 7.12 -9.98
N SER A 71 13.53 6.93 -10.70
CA SER A 71 14.39 8.04 -11.10
C SER A 71 13.66 8.96 -12.07
N TYR A 72 14.07 10.23 -12.11
CA TYR A 72 13.51 11.21 -13.05
C TYR A 72 13.62 10.72 -14.50
N ASP A 73 14.81 10.23 -14.90
CA ASP A 73 15.06 9.73 -16.24
C ASP A 73 14.15 8.54 -16.58
N ARG A 74 13.87 7.67 -15.61
CA ARG A 74 12.96 6.55 -15.82
C ARG A 74 11.52 7.02 -16.02
N LYS A 75 11.05 8.00 -15.23
CA LYS A 75 9.72 8.61 -15.41
C LYS A 75 9.57 9.21 -16.81
N GLU A 76 10.57 9.95 -17.28
CA GLU A 76 10.61 10.52 -18.62
C GLU A 76 10.61 9.44 -19.72
N ALA A 77 11.35 8.35 -19.52
CA ALA A 77 11.37 7.23 -20.45
C ALA A 77 10.00 6.52 -20.53
N ILE A 78 9.33 6.33 -19.39
CA ILE A 78 7.98 5.75 -19.33
C ILE A 78 6.99 6.62 -20.12
N VAL A 79 7.00 7.94 -19.92
CA VAL A 79 6.10 8.87 -20.62
C VAL A 79 6.31 8.81 -22.15
N LYS A 80 7.54 8.59 -22.61
CA LYS A 80 7.87 8.47 -24.04
C LYS A 80 7.56 7.08 -24.62
N ASP A 81 7.42 6.05 -23.79
CA ASP A 81 7.07 4.69 -24.21
C ASP A 81 5.56 4.56 -24.45
N LYS A 82 5.17 4.62 -25.72
CA LYS A 82 3.76 4.50 -26.15
C LYS A 82 3.12 3.18 -25.75
N LYS A 83 3.88 2.07 -25.72
CA LYS A 83 3.34 0.74 -25.38
C LYS A 83 3.05 0.68 -23.89
N LEU A 84 3.98 1.14 -23.07
CA LEU A 84 3.82 1.17 -21.62
C LEU A 84 2.72 2.16 -21.19
N MET A 85 2.69 3.36 -21.77
CA MET A 85 1.62 4.33 -21.51
C MET A 85 0.23 3.82 -21.93
N LYS A 86 0.15 3.05 -23.01
CA LYS A 86 -1.10 2.37 -23.39
C LYS A 86 -1.52 1.37 -22.31
N GLN A 87 -0.59 0.55 -21.81
CA GLN A 87 -0.87 -0.40 -20.74
C GLN A 87 -1.33 0.30 -19.46
N VAL A 88 -0.69 1.40 -19.07
CA VAL A 88 -1.11 2.26 -17.94
C VAL A 88 -2.54 2.76 -18.15
N SER A 89 -2.84 3.31 -19.32
CA SER A 89 -4.17 3.83 -19.66
C SER A 89 -5.25 2.73 -19.65
N ASP A 90 -4.96 1.56 -20.22
CA ASP A 90 -5.89 0.43 -20.29
C ASP A 90 -6.22 -0.09 -18.88
N VAL A 91 -5.22 -0.23 -18.00
CA VAL A 91 -5.41 -0.63 -16.60
C VAL A 91 -6.18 0.44 -15.83
N TYR A 92 -5.83 1.70 -15.97
CA TYR A 92 -6.52 2.79 -15.28
C TYR A 92 -7.99 2.88 -15.71
N LYS A 93 -8.29 2.67 -16.99
CA LYS A 93 -9.67 2.61 -17.48
C LYS A 93 -10.47 1.47 -16.84
N LYS A 94 -9.87 0.29 -16.66
CA LYS A 94 -10.50 -0.84 -15.95
C LYS A 94 -10.77 -0.50 -14.49
N PHE A 95 -9.80 0.11 -13.83
CA PHE A 95 -9.94 0.59 -12.46
C PHE A 95 -11.07 1.61 -12.31
N ARG A 96 -11.17 2.61 -13.19
CA ARG A 96 -12.29 3.56 -13.18
C ARG A 96 -13.64 2.90 -13.44
N THR A 97 -13.69 2.00 -14.42
CA THR A 97 -14.91 1.23 -14.71
C THR A 97 -15.39 0.45 -13.48
N TYR A 98 -14.45 -0.05 -12.66
CA TYR A 98 -14.73 -0.75 -11.42
C TYR A 98 -15.17 0.21 -10.29
N MET A 99 -14.41 1.29 -10.05
CA MET A 99 -14.64 2.23 -8.94
C MET A 99 -15.88 3.11 -9.14
N ASP A 100 -16.23 3.43 -10.39
CA ASP A 100 -17.33 4.36 -10.70
C ASP A 100 -18.72 3.69 -10.65
N VAL A 101 -18.79 2.39 -10.32
CA VAL A 101 -20.06 1.67 -10.16
C VAL A 101 -20.77 2.16 -8.91
N LYS A 102 -21.97 2.73 -9.09
CA LYS A 102 -22.77 3.25 -7.97
C LYS A 102 -23.15 2.15 -6.97
N PRO A 103 -22.92 2.34 -5.66
CA PRO A 103 -23.34 1.39 -4.63
C PRO A 103 -24.85 1.14 -4.65
N ASN A 104 -25.25 -0.09 -4.36
CA ASN A 104 -26.66 -0.45 -4.23
C ASN A 104 -27.21 0.00 -2.87
N LYS A 105 -27.88 1.16 -2.85
CA LYS A 105 -28.48 1.74 -1.64
C LYS A 105 -29.54 0.88 -0.93
N LYS A 106 -30.04 -0.18 -1.57
CA LYS A 106 -31.02 -1.11 -0.96
C LYS A 106 -30.34 -2.24 -0.18
N ARG A 107 -29.05 -2.48 -0.41
CA ARG A 107 -28.28 -3.50 0.30
C ARG A 107 -27.89 -2.93 1.67
N ALA A 108 -27.97 -3.75 2.71
CA ALA A 108 -27.52 -3.34 4.04
C ALA A 108 -26.00 -3.14 4.05
N SER A 109 -25.54 -2.17 4.84
CA SER A 109 -24.12 -1.98 5.11
C SER A 109 -23.62 -3.02 6.12
N VAL A 110 -22.32 -3.34 6.06
CA VAL A 110 -21.68 -4.34 6.91
C VAL A 110 -20.45 -3.73 7.57
N ALA A 111 -20.35 -3.84 8.90
CA ALA A 111 -19.13 -3.57 9.64
C ALA A 111 -18.47 -4.91 10.02
N TYR A 112 -17.26 -5.15 9.54
CA TYR A 112 -16.53 -6.39 9.76
C TYR A 112 -15.28 -6.16 10.60
N PHE A 113 -15.34 -6.65 11.84
CA PHE A 113 -14.26 -6.52 12.80
C PHE A 113 -13.36 -7.76 12.72
N CYS A 114 -12.07 -7.54 12.48
CA CYS A 114 -11.08 -8.60 12.54
C CYS A 114 -9.76 -8.07 13.08
N MET A 115 -9.02 -8.97 13.73
CA MET A 115 -7.66 -8.66 14.19
C MET A 115 -6.66 -8.63 13.02
N GLU A 116 -6.98 -9.25 11.88
CA GLU A 116 -6.06 -9.42 10.76
C GLU A 116 -6.75 -9.32 9.40
N PHE A 117 -6.03 -8.79 8.41
CA PHE A 117 -6.49 -8.70 7.01
C PHE A 117 -5.36 -8.97 6.00
N GLY A 118 -5.47 -10.08 5.28
CA GLY A 118 -4.50 -10.59 4.30
C GLY A 118 -4.75 -10.06 2.89
N LEU A 119 -4.50 -8.76 2.66
CA LEU A 119 -4.70 -8.13 1.35
C LEU A 119 -3.49 -8.29 0.43
N ASN A 120 -2.31 -7.86 0.91
CA ASN A 120 -1.05 -7.92 0.20
C ASN A 120 0.12 -7.81 1.20
N GLN A 121 1.27 -8.38 0.85
CA GLN A 121 2.49 -8.31 1.67
C GLN A 121 2.99 -6.87 1.94
N ALA A 122 2.64 -5.92 1.07
CA ALA A 122 2.96 -4.51 1.27
C ALA A 122 2.33 -3.96 2.56
N LEU A 123 1.19 -4.50 3.00
CA LEU A 123 0.49 -4.10 4.22
C LEU A 123 0.52 -5.25 5.24
N LYS A 124 1.46 -5.20 6.19
CA LYS A 124 1.70 -6.29 7.15
C LYS A 124 0.72 -6.26 8.33
N ILE A 125 -0.56 -6.49 8.05
CA ILE A 125 -1.63 -6.56 9.07
C ILE A 125 -2.25 -7.95 9.19
N TYR A 126 -1.51 -9.00 8.84
CA TYR A 126 -1.92 -10.39 8.99
C TYR A 126 -0.72 -11.30 9.27
N SER A 127 -0.99 -12.50 9.80
CA SER A 127 0.03 -13.51 10.13
C SER A 127 -0.30 -14.90 9.58
N GLY A 128 -1.58 -15.23 9.41
CA GLY A 128 -1.99 -16.57 9.03
C GLY A 128 -3.37 -16.68 8.38
N GLY A 129 -3.97 -17.87 8.48
CA GLY A 129 -5.20 -18.22 7.76
C GLY A 129 -6.42 -17.35 8.10
N LEU A 130 -6.53 -16.86 9.34
CA LEU A 130 -7.59 -15.92 9.73
C LEU A 130 -7.52 -14.64 8.89
N GLY A 131 -6.35 -14.02 8.82
CA GLY A 131 -6.15 -12.81 8.03
C GLY A 131 -6.36 -13.05 6.55
N ILE A 132 -5.88 -14.17 5.99
CA ILE A 132 -6.12 -14.52 4.58
C ILE A 132 -7.63 -14.59 4.28
N LEU A 133 -8.40 -15.32 5.08
CA LEU A 133 -9.85 -15.44 4.89
C LEU A 133 -10.56 -14.07 5.02
N ALA A 134 -10.19 -13.28 6.03
CA ALA A 134 -10.73 -11.95 6.23
C ALA A 134 -10.40 -11.01 5.05
N GLY A 135 -9.19 -11.12 4.50
CA GLY A 135 -8.76 -10.38 3.31
C GLY A 135 -9.55 -10.78 2.07
N ASP A 136 -9.83 -12.07 1.88
CA ASP A 136 -10.63 -12.55 0.76
C ASP A 136 -12.09 -12.10 0.84
N TYR A 137 -12.67 -12.01 2.05
CA TYR A 137 -13.98 -11.40 2.21
C TYR A 137 -14.01 -9.91 1.84
N ILE A 138 -12.97 -9.15 2.16
CA ILE A 138 -12.90 -7.74 1.74
C ILE A 138 -12.80 -7.61 0.22
N LYS A 139 -11.97 -8.44 -0.42
CA LYS A 139 -11.83 -8.43 -1.89
C LYS A 139 -13.15 -8.77 -2.57
N GLU A 140 -13.83 -9.81 -2.09
CA GLU A 140 -15.15 -10.20 -2.62
C GLU A 140 -16.21 -9.12 -2.34
N ALA A 141 -16.19 -8.50 -1.16
CA ALA A 141 -17.10 -7.40 -0.84
C ALA A 141 -16.91 -6.21 -1.79
N SER A 142 -15.65 -5.90 -2.14
CA SER A 142 -15.29 -4.90 -3.13
C SER A 142 -15.83 -5.28 -4.52
N ASP A 143 -15.58 -6.51 -4.99
CA ASP A 143 -16.02 -7.00 -6.31
C ASP A 143 -17.55 -7.08 -6.44
N SER A 144 -18.23 -7.39 -5.33
CA SER A 144 -19.70 -7.40 -5.21
C SER A 144 -20.31 -6.01 -4.98
N ASN A 145 -19.50 -4.93 -4.92
CA ASN A 145 -19.90 -3.55 -4.63
C ASN A 145 -20.82 -3.44 -3.39
N VAL A 146 -20.39 -4.08 -2.30
CA VAL A 146 -21.07 -4.06 -1.00
C VAL A 146 -20.62 -2.83 -0.21
N ASP A 147 -21.57 -2.15 0.43
CA ASP A 147 -21.25 -1.17 1.46
C ASP A 147 -20.65 -1.88 2.68
N PHE A 148 -19.31 -1.92 2.74
CA PHE A 148 -18.56 -2.77 3.66
C PHE A 148 -17.43 -1.96 4.29
N CYS A 149 -17.40 -1.91 5.62
CA CYS A 149 -16.36 -1.27 6.40
C CYS A 149 -15.60 -2.33 7.22
N ALA A 150 -14.32 -2.52 6.89
CA ALA A 150 -13.43 -3.38 7.68
C ALA A 150 -12.81 -2.57 8.82
N VAL A 151 -12.85 -3.11 10.04
CA VAL A 151 -12.27 -2.49 11.23
C VAL A 151 -11.24 -3.42 11.86
N GLY A 152 -10.03 -2.91 12.08
CA GLY A 152 -8.91 -3.65 12.66
C GLY A 152 -7.79 -2.73 13.12
N PHE A 153 -6.57 -3.27 13.17
CA PHE A 153 -5.41 -2.57 13.71
C PHE A 153 -4.33 -2.35 12.65
N LEU A 154 -3.68 -1.19 12.72
CA LEU A 154 -2.45 -0.91 11.98
C LEU A 154 -1.24 -1.25 12.85
N TYR A 155 -0.67 -2.44 12.67
CA TYR A 155 0.45 -2.93 13.48
C TYR A 155 1.78 -2.30 13.06
N ARG A 156 2.52 -1.72 14.02
CA ARG A 156 3.83 -1.10 13.74
C ARG A 156 4.88 -2.09 13.19
N PHE A 157 4.89 -3.33 13.67
CA PHE A 157 5.89 -4.34 13.27
C PHE A 157 5.30 -5.48 12.42
N GLY A 158 3.97 -5.55 12.30
CA GLY A 158 3.29 -6.65 11.62
C GLY A 158 3.72 -8.04 12.12
N TYR A 159 3.71 -9.01 11.21
CA TYR A 159 4.33 -10.32 11.44
C TYR A 159 5.85 -10.27 11.16
N PHE A 160 6.62 -11.08 11.88
CA PHE A 160 8.08 -11.10 11.75
C PHE A 160 8.54 -11.73 10.42
N THR A 161 9.70 -11.30 9.94
CA THR A 161 10.43 -11.99 8.87
C THR A 161 11.18 -13.15 9.50
N GLN A 162 10.91 -14.36 9.05
CA GLN A 162 11.61 -15.57 9.51
C GLN A 162 12.94 -15.72 8.78
N SER A 163 14.03 -15.90 9.51
CA SER A 163 15.31 -16.36 8.98
C SER A 163 15.78 -17.60 9.75
N LEU A 164 16.70 -18.36 9.14
CA LEU A 164 17.34 -19.50 9.78
C LEU A 164 18.80 -19.14 10.08
N SER A 165 19.24 -19.41 11.31
CA SER A 165 20.63 -19.30 11.70
C SER A 165 21.48 -20.43 11.09
N MET A 166 22.80 -20.32 11.19
CA MET A 166 23.72 -21.34 10.70
C MET A 166 23.53 -22.72 11.37
N ASP A 167 23.03 -22.74 12.60
CA ASP A 167 22.67 -23.93 13.36
C ASP A 167 21.21 -24.39 13.15
N GLY A 168 20.48 -23.76 12.21
CA GLY A 168 19.12 -24.15 11.83
C GLY A 168 18.03 -23.69 12.79
N GLN A 169 18.34 -22.80 13.74
CA GLN A 169 17.34 -22.20 14.61
C GLN A 169 16.58 -21.08 13.89
N GLN A 170 15.30 -20.96 14.22
CA GLN A 170 14.49 -19.86 13.75
C GLN A 170 14.89 -18.56 14.46
N VAL A 171 15.18 -17.53 13.66
CA VAL A 171 15.39 -16.16 14.12
C VAL A 171 14.24 -15.30 13.62
N ALA A 172 13.56 -14.62 14.54
CA ALA A 172 12.47 -13.71 14.23
C ALA A 172 13.00 -12.28 14.13
N LYS A 173 12.86 -11.64 12.96
CA LYS A 173 13.22 -10.26 12.73
C LYS A 173 11.97 -9.38 12.64
N TYR A 174 11.89 -8.36 13.48
CA TYR A 174 10.79 -7.39 13.49
C TYR A 174 11.25 -6.08 12.86
N ASP A 175 10.74 -5.81 11.65
CA ASP A 175 11.03 -4.58 10.93
C ASP A 175 9.84 -3.63 11.06
N ALA A 176 10.10 -2.43 11.56
CA ALA A 176 9.06 -1.42 11.74
C ALA A 176 8.58 -0.90 10.37
N GLN A 177 7.27 -0.87 10.15
CA GLN A 177 6.66 -0.38 8.90
C GLN A 177 6.67 1.14 8.83
N ASN A 178 7.22 1.73 7.77
CA ASN A 178 7.05 3.17 7.52
C ASN A 178 5.65 3.43 6.95
N PHE A 179 4.74 3.95 7.78
CA PHE A 179 3.35 4.20 7.36
C PHE A 179 3.21 5.21 6.22
N ASN A 180 4.19 6.11 6.04
CA ASN A 180 4.16 7.08 4.95
C ASN A 180 4.42 6.46 3.57
N SER A 181 4.94 5.22 3.52
CA SER A 181 5.25 4.51 2.27
C SER A 181 4.35 3.30 2.02
N LEU A 182 3.25 3.19 2.78
CA LEU A 182 2.23 2.16 2.62
C LEU A 182 1.10 2.67 1.70
N PRO A 183 0.36 1.76 1.02
CA PRO A 183 -0.82 2.10 0.23
C PRO A 183 -2.04 2.40 1.13
N ILE A 184 -1.87 3.35 2.06
CA ILE A 184 -2.89 3.79 3.02
C ILE A 184 -2.82 5.31 3.17
N GLU A 185 -3.95 5.90 3.54
CA GLU A 185 -4.03 7.32 3.86
C GLU A 185 -4.56 7.50 5.28
N ARG A 186 -4.13 8.58 5.93
CA ARG A 186 -4.61 8.93 7.25
C ARG A 186 -5.86 9.77 7.10
N GLU A 187 -7.00 9.19 7.49
CA GLU A 187 -8.22 9.95 7.71
C GLU A 187 -8.06 10.84 8.95
N LEU A 188 -8.42 12.11 8.79
CA LEU A 188 -8.53 13.08 9.88
C LEU A 188 -10.02 13.44 9.98
N ASP A 189 -10.53 13.59 11.21
CA ASP A 189 -11.90 14.07 11.39
C ASP A 189 -12.06 15.43 10.68
N GLU A 190 -13.04 15.52 9.76
CA GLU A 190 -13.47 16.79 9.13
C GLU A 190 -14.29 17.66 10.09
#